data_AF-A0A497TN25-F1
#
_entry.id   AF-A0A497TN25-F1
#
_cell.length_a   1.000
_cell.length_b   1.000
_cell.length_c   1.000
_cell.angle_alpha   90.00
_cell.angle_beta   90.00
_cell.angle_gamma   90.00
#
_symmetry.space_group_name_H-M   'P 1'
#
loop_
_entity.id
_entity.type
_entity.pdbx_description
1 polymer ?
#
loop_
_entity_poly.entity_id
_entity_poly.type
_entity_poly.pdbx_seq_one_letter_code
_entity_poly.pdbx_strand_id
1 'polypeptide(L)'
;MSKREKKPFRWGRYLLLATLILPLAVLFFAYRASENQPLVIESHPLDTDAAVRVKKLAQEIKHKVLSADEIASITITQKDINGLIALATRGISRLRGHVNITPWEAQGTFSLFMPENPFGDYINLQIGVAPSEYGLRLSQISIGNLEIPGGVAMGFAEGMLNQFLGEAQGSRFIEAVQSVKTEGEKVSVTFKPIPDIKARLKTAVHRIAEVRDNLKLLGDPKRVRAYYSRLCELDRLYSHDLKISAIQYIAPTFELVRKRTRLGLSARKETRAALLAIGIFLGSSRFEPLIGDIRSVAKEGCRDEPPNVVLGGRHDMVQHVFITSTMKLITDSGMSFALGEFKEILDTGNLSGGLSFSDLAANQVGIKFTEQLISSDSSARHAQAVLSNAVSEEVFFPEIKDLPDEIPRNRFEAEYGSLDDPRYRAMLEKIEVRIDSLPVYSKSG
;
A
#
# COMPACT_ATOMS: atom_id res chain seq x y z
N MET A 1 -46.73 20.13 -51.80
CA MET A 1 -46.01 20.36 -50.53
C MET A 1 -45.91 19.04 -49.78
N SER A 2 -44.73 18.41 -49.79
CA SER A 2 -44.47 17.11 -49.15
C SER A 2 -44.24 17.29 -47.64
N LYS A 3 -45.06 16.63 -46.82
CA LYS A 3 -44.89 16.56 -45.35
C LYS A 3 -43.69 15.66 -45.05
N ARG A 4 -42.56 16.26 -44.67
CA ARG A 4 -41.44 15.55 -44.02
C ARG A 4 -41.92 15.02 -42.66
N GLU A 5 -42.22 13.73 -42.59
CA GLU A 5 -42.35 13.01 -41.32
C GLU A 5 -41.00 13.03 -40.59
N LYS A 6 -40.95 13.73 -39.45
CA LYS A 6 -39.82 13.64 -38.52
C LYS A 6 -39.90 12.29 -37.81
N LYS A 7 -39.10 11.31 -38.24
CA LYS A 7 -38.95 10.02 -37.53
C LYS A 7 -38.57 10.30 -36.06
N PRO A 8 -39.29 9.76 -35.06
CA PRO A 8 -38.99 10.00 -33.66
C PRO A 8 -37.70 9.27 -33.27
N PHE A 9 -36.75 10.07 -32.78
CA PHE A 9 -35.64 9.78 -31.86
C PHE A 9 -35.38 8.30 -31.49
N ARG A 10 -34.88 7.49 -32.43
CA ARG A 10 -34.49 6.08 -32.19
C ARG A 10 -33.40 5.94 -31.12
N TRP A 11 -32.53 6.95 -30.98
CA TRP A 11 -31.44 6.99 -30.00
C TRP A 11 -31.93 6.98 -28.55
N GLY A 12 -33.09 7.59 -28.25
CA GLY A 12 -33.64 7.64 -26.89
C GLY A 12 -34.08 6.27 -26.37
N ARG A 13 -34.58 5.38 -27.24
CA ARG A 13 -34.95 4.00 -26.86
C ARG A 13 -33.71 3.14 -26.63
N TYR A 14 -32.65 3.31 -27.43
CA TYR A 14 -31.39 2.61 -27.21
C TYR A 14 -30.66 3.10 -25.95
N LEU A 15 -30.73 4.40 -25.65
CA LEU A 15 -30.21 4.99 -24.41
C LEU A 15 -30.96 4.45 -23.19
N LEU A 16 -32.30 4.43 -23.22
CA LEU A 16 -33.13 3.88 -22.14
C LEU A 16 -32.88 2.38 -21.92
N LEU A 17 -32.79 1.60 -23.01
CA LEU A 17 -32.44 0.18 -22.94
C LEU A 17 -31.03 -0.03 -22.39
N ALA A 18 -30.04 0.74 -22.85
CA ALA A 18 -28.68 0.67 -22.33
C ALA A 18 -28.62 1.02 -20.83
N THR A 19 -29.36 2.06 -20.38
CA THR A 19 -29.41 2.43 -18.96
C THR A 19 -30.09 1.39 -18.08
N LEU A 20 -30.96 0.54 -18.63
CA LEU A 20 -31.65 -0.51 -17.87
C LEU A 20 -30.89 -1.85 -17.92
N ILE A 21 -30.29 -2.17 -19.06
CA ILE A 21 -29.52 -3.42 -19.27
C ILE A 21 -28.17 -3.36 -18.56
N LEU A 22 -27.49 -2.20 -18.56
CA LEU A 22 -26.18 -2.06 -17.91
C LEU A 22 -26.20 -2.42 -16.41
N PRO A 23 -27.10 -1.89 -15.56
CA PRO A 23 -27.14 -2.26 -14.14
C PRO A 23 -27.52 -3.72 -13.92
N LEU A 24 -28.45 -4.27 -14.73
CA LEU A 24 -28.79 -5.70 -14.67
C LEU A 24 -27.60 -6.58 -15.06
N ALA A 25 -26.83 -6.19 -16.08
CA ALA A 25 -25.61 -6.88 -16.46
C ALA A 25 -24.58 -6.82 -15.32
N VAL A 26 -24.36 -5.64 -14.72
CA VAL A 26 -23.44 -5.49 -13.57
C VAL A 26 -23.88 -6.37 -12.39
N LEU A 27 -25.17 -6.41 -12.06
CA LEU A 27 -25.70 -7.28 -11.00
C LEU A 27 -25.52 -8.75 -11.33
N PHE A 28 -25.77 -9.15 -12.59
CA PHE A 28 -25.54 -10.52 -13.05
C PHE A 28 -24.06 -10.91 -12.97
N PHE A 29 -23.15 -10.02 -13.39
CA PHE A 29 -21.71 -10.23 -13.29
C PHE A 29 -21.26 -10.32 -11.83
N ALA A 30 -21.74 -9.42 -10.96
CA ALA A 30 -21.46 -9.46 -9.53
C ALA A 30 -21.93 -10.77 -8.89
N TYR A 31 -23.14 -11.23 -9.22
CA TYR A 31 -23.66 -12.51 -8.78
C TYR A 31 -22.82 -13.70 -9.27
N ARG A 32 -22.43 -13.72 -10.55
CA ARG A 32 -21.64 -14.83 -11.12
C ARG A 32 -20.19 -14.86 -10.65
N ALA A 33 -19.62 -13.69 -10.34
CA ALA A 33 -18.26 -13.56 -9.83
C ALA A 33 -18.14 -13.88 -8.33
N SER A 34 -19.26 -13.84 -7.61
CA SER A 34 -19.32 -14.10 -6.17
C SER A 34 -19.62 -15.57 -5.88
N GLU A 35 -18.99 -16.09 -4.83
CA GLU A 35 -19.13 -17.48 -4.38
C GLU A 35 -19.18 -17.53 -2.84
N ASN A 36 -19.74 -18.60 -2.28
CA ASN A 36 -19.90 -18.76 -0.83
C ASN A 36 -18.72 -19.47 -0.17
N GLN A 37 -17.79 -20.04 -0.94
CA GLN A 37 -16.64 -20.76 -0.43
C GLN A 37 -15.35 -20.23 -1.07
N PRO A 38 -14.25 -20.14 -0.31
CA PRO A 38 -12.96 -19.79 -0.87
C PRO A 38 -12.37 -20.99 -1.62
N LEU A 39 -11.70 -20.73 -2.75
CA LEU A 39 -10.83 -21.71 -3.40
C LEU A 39 -9.51 -21.91 -2.65
N VAL A 40 -9.08 -20.93 -1.84
CA VAL A 40 -7.84 -21.00 -1.05
C VAL A 40 -8.16 -20.79 0.42
N ILE A 41 -8.00 -21.85 1.21
CA ILE A 41 -8.25 -21.86 2.66
C ILE A 41 -7.00 -21.40 3.42
N GLU A 42 -5.82 -21.92 3.03
CA GLU A 42 -4.54 -21.60 3.68
C GLU A 42 -3.54 -21.07 2.65
N SER A 43 -2.93 -19.92 2.97
CA SER A 43 -1.73 -19.43 2.29
C SER A 43 -0.49 -20.03 2.96
N HIS A 44 0.55 -20.31 2.18
CA HIS A 44 1.82 -20.79 2.75
C HIS A 44 2.34 -19.77 3.79
N PRO A 45 2.82 -20.22 4.96
CA PRO A 45 3.35 -19.32 5.97
C PRO A 45 4.58 -18.60 5.43
N LEU A 46 4.73 -17.33 5.78
CA LEU A 46 5.91 -16.56 5.43
C LEU A 46 7.03 -16.93 6.40
N ASP A 47 8.00 -17.71 5.94
CA ASP A 47 9.26 -17.91 6.67
C ASP A 47 10.23 -16.74 6.44
N THR A 48 11.22 -16.61 7.32
CA THR A 48 12.26 -15.58 7.25
C THR A 48 13.09 -15.68 5.97
N ASP A 49 13.18 -16.88 5.38
CA ASP A 49 13.87 -17.11 4.10
C ASP A 49 13.09 -16.57 2.89
N ALA A 50 11.77 -16.64 2.91
CA ALA A 50 10.89 -16.15 1.84
C ALA A 50 11.08 -14.65 1.63
N ALA A 51 11.15 -13.88 2.72
CA ALA A 51 11.33 -12.43 2.64
C ALA A 51 12.66 -12.06 1.95
N VAL A 52 13.76 -12.74 2.30
CA VAL A 52 15.08 -12.51 1.68
C VAL A 52 15.05 -12.84 0.19
N ARG A 53 14.43 -13.98 -0.18
CA ARG A 53 14.26 -14.37 -1.59
C ARG A 53 13.47 -13.33 -2.37
N VAL A 54 12.35 -12.85 -1.80
CA VAL A 54 11.51 -11.80 -2.40
C VAL A 54 12.30 -10.51 -2.67
N LYS A 55 13.10 -10.04 -1.70
CA LYS A 55 13.94 -8.83 -1.89
C LYS A 55 14.98 -9.03 -2.98
N LYS A 56 15.67 -10.18 -2.99
CA LYS A 56 16.67 -10.51 -4.02
C LYS A 56 16.03 -10.56 -5.41
N LEU A 57 14.86 -11.19 -5.53
CA LEU A 57 14.10 -11.23 -6.78
C LEU A 57 13.69 -9.82 -7.24
N ALA A 58 13.17 -8.98 -6.35
CA ALA A 58 12.80 -7.61 -6.68
C ALA A 58 14.00 -6.77 -7.17
N GLN A 59 15.17 -6.93 -6.53
CA GLN A 59 16.41 -6.28 -6.94
C GLN A 59 16.89 -6.79 -8.31
N GLU A 60 16.80 -8.09 -8.55
CA GLU A 60 17.16 -8.70 -9.82
C GLU A 60 16.25 -8.23 -10.95
N ILE A 61 14.93 -8.23 -10.75
CA ILE A 61 13.95 -7.72 -11.71
C ILE A 61 14.25 -6.25 -12.02
N LYS A 62 14.42 -5.42 -10.98
CA LYS A 62 14.74 -4.00 -11.15
C LYS A 62 16.01 -3.80 -11.98
N HIS A 63 17.08 -4.52 -11.66
CA HIS A 63 18.35 -4.41 -12.37
C HIS A 63 18.21 -4.87 -13.84
N LYS A 64 17.63 -6.05 -14.06
CA LYS A 64 17.47 -6.60 -15.41
C LYS A 64 16.50 -5.79 -16.27
N VAL A 65 15.40 -5.27 -15.73
CA VAL A 65 14.43 -4.50 -16.51
C VAL A 65 14.90 -3.07 -16.80
N LEU A 66 15.58 -2.42 -15.86
CA LEU A 66 16.01 -1.01 -16.03
C LEU A 66 17.36 -0.84 -16.70
N SER A 67 18.17 -1.90 -16.78
CA SER A 67 19.53 -1.88 -17.34
C SER A 67 19.70 -2.84 -18.53
N ALA A 68 18.64 -3.52 -18.97
CA ALA A 68 18.71 -4.36 -20.16
C ALA A 68 18.81 -3.49 -21.42
N ASP A 69 20.02 -3.41 -21.97
CA ASP A 69 20.26 -2.97 -23.35
C ASP A 69 20.16 -4.15 -24.35
N GLU A 70 20.10 -5.38 -23.83
CA GLU A 70 19.98 -6.63 -24.60
C GLU A 70 18.84 -7.53 -24.06
N ILE A 71 18.53 -8.61 -24.79
CA ILE A 71 17.53 -9.60 -24.37
C ILE A 71 17.92 -10.17 -23.00
N ALA A 72 16.99 -10.12 -22.05
CA ALA A 72 17.21 -10.61 -20.70
C ALA A 72 16.18 -11.67 -20.32
N SER A 73 16.57 -12.56 -19.42
CA SER A 73 15.69 -13.59 -18.86
C SER A 73 15.66 -13.50 -17.34
N ILE A 74 14.45 -13.58 -16.78
CA ILE A 74 14.20 -13.65 -15.34
C ILE A 74 13.56 -15.01 -15.06
N THR A 75 14.15 -15.76 -14.12
CA THR A 75 13.60 -17.03 -13.66
C THR A 75 13.04 -16.84 -12.26
N ILE A 76 11.79 -17.26 -12.08
CA ILE A 76 11.04 -17.12 -10.83
C ILE A 76 10.59 -18.50 -10.40
N THR A 77 10.85 -18.89 -9.16
CA THR A 77 10.40 -20.17 -8.63
C THR A 77 9.00 -20.06 -8.03
N GLN A 78 8.27 -21.18 -7.94
CA GLN A 78 6.99 -21.25 -7.26
C GLN A 78 7.09 -20.72 -5.82
N LYS A 79 8.18 -21.06 -5.12
CA LYS A 79 8.44 -20.59 -3.75
C LYS A 79 8.61 -19.07 -3.68
N ASP A 80 9.21 -18.46 -4.69
CA ASP A 80 9.36 -16.99 -4.71
C ASP A 80 8.00 -16.30 -4.90
N ILE A 81 7.17 -16.80 -5.80
CA ILE A 81 5.82 -16.25 -6.03
C ILE A 81 4.92 -16.47 -4.82
N ASN A 82 4.96 -17.66 -4.21
CA ASN A 82 4.21 -17.94 -2.99
C ASN A 82 4.69 -17.08 -1.81
N GLY A 83 5.98 -16.76 -1.71
CA GLY A 83 6.50 -15.79 -0.74
C GLY A 83 5.97 -14.37 -0.96
N LEU A 84 5.87 -13.91 -2.22
CA LEU A 84 5.23 -12.65 -2.58
C LEU A 84 3.75 -12.61 -2.22
N ILE A 85 3.03 -13.71 -2.48
CA ILE A 85 1.61 -13.82 -2.16
C ILE A 85 1.42 -13.81 -0.64
N ALA A 86 2.17 -14.64 0.10
CA ALA A 86 2.12 -14.65 1.56
C ALA A 86 2.34 -13.24 2.15
N LEU A 87 3.28 -12.48 1.61
CA LEU A 87 3.48 -11.07 1.96
C LEU A 87 2.25 -10.20 1.67
N ALA A 88 1.69 -10.30 0.46
CA ALA A 88 0.50 -9.54 0.09
C ALA A 88 -0.71 -9.88 0.97
N THR A 89 -0.90 -11.15 1.33
CA THR A 89 -1.99 -11.60 2.23
C THR A 89 -1.85 -11.09 3.66
N ARG A 90 -0.62 -10.81 4.12
CA ARG A 90 -0.37 -10.18 5.42
C ARG A 90 -0.78 -8.71 5.42
N GLY A 91 -0.53 -8.01 4.31
CA GLY A 91 -0.98 -6.63 4.11
C GLY A 91 -2.47 -6.48 3.82
N ILE A 92 -3.08 -7.47 3.19
CA ILE A 92 -4.49 -7.52 2.84
C ILE A 92 -5.05 -8.79 3.46
N SER A 93 -5.45 -8.71 4.73
CA SER A 93 -5.92 -9.87 5.52
C SER A 93 -7.09 -10.63 4.90
N ARG A 94 -7.82 -10.01 3.96
CA ARG A 94 -8.96 -10.58 3.21
C ARG A 94 -8.55 -11.34 1.95
N LEU A 95 -7.30 -11.21 1.50
CA LEU A 95 -6.78 -11.91 0.34
C LEU A 95 -6.08 -13.19 0.78
N ARG A 96 -6.35 -14.29 0.08
CA ARG A 96 -5.60 -15.55 0.15
C ARG A 96 -5.20 -15.93 -1.25
N GLY A 97 -4.10 -16.67 -1.39
CA GLY A 97 -3.69 -17.17 -2.69
C GLY A 97 -2.51 -18.10 -2.64
N HIS A 98 -2.31 -18.81 -3.74
CA HIS A 98 -1.12 -19.59 -4.02
C HIS A 98 -0.90 -19.67 -5.53
N VAL A 99 0.30 -20.06 -5.91
CA VAL A 99 0.69 -20.39 -7.28
C VAL A 99 1.22 -21.82 -7.30
N ASN A 100 0.81 -22.54 -8.34
CA ASN A 100 1.33 -23.84 -8.70
C ASN A 100 1.95 -23.74 -10.10
N ILE A 101 3.21 -24.14 -10.25
CA ILE A 101 3.92 -24.12 -11.52
C ILE A 101 4.11 -25.54 -12.00
N THR A 102 3.62 -25.82 -13.21
CA THR A 102 3.74 -27.11 -13.89
C THR A 102 4.45 -26.94 -15.23
N PRO A 103 4.88 -28.02 -15.89
CA PRO A 103 5.44 -27.96 -17.25
C PRO A 103 4.48 -27.39 -18.31
N TRP A 104 3.18 -27.28 -17.99
CA TRP A 104 2.13 -26.87 -18.94
C TRP A 104 1.57 -25.48 -18.65
N GLU A 105 1.57 -25.05 -17.39
CA GLU A 105 1.20 -23.69 -16.99
C GLU A 105 1.70 -23.32 -15.59
N ALA A 106 1.88 -22.02 -15.38
CA ALA A 106 1.95 -21.40 -14.07
C ALA A 106 0.55 -20.87 -13.70
N GLN A 107 -0.11 -21.49 -12.74
CA GLN A 107 -1.47 -21.16 -12.32
C GLN A 107 -1.47 -20.47 -10.96
N GLY A 108 -2.00 -19.24 -10.91
CA GLY A 108 -2.31 -18.55 -9.67
C GLY A 108 -3.78 -18.69 -9.30
N THR A 109 -4.05 -19.07 -8.06
CA THR A 109 -5.40 -19.13 -7.48
C THR A 109 -5.46 -18.14 -6.32
N PHE A 110 -6.49 -17.30 -6.31
CA PHE A 110 -6.71 -16.27 -5.31
C PHE A 110 -8.15 -16.31 -4.82
N SER A 111 -8.33 -16.04 -3.53
CA SER A 111 -9.64 -15.89 -2.88
C SER A 111 -9.66 -14.58 -2.11
N LEU A 112 -10.60 -13.70 -2.46
CA LEU A 112 -10.82 -12.43 -1.77
C LEU A 112 -12.11 -12.51 -0.97
N PHE A 113 -12.00 -12.46 0.36
CA PHE A 113 -13.17 -12.33 1.23
C PHE A 113 -13.82 -10.96 1.00
N MET A 114 -15.13 -10.92 0.79
CA MET A 114 -15.94 -9.73 0.53
C MET A 114 -16.60 -9.22 1.82
N PRO A 115 -16.89 -7.91 1.97
CA PRO A 115 -17.72 -7.45 3.07
C PRO A 115 -19.15 -7.97 2.87
N GLU A 116 -19.97 -7.93 3.93
CA GLU A 116 -21.36 -8.37 3.86
C GLU A 116 -22.09 -7.80 2.64
N ASN A 117 -22.60 -8.70 1.80
CA ASN A 117 -23.27 -8.36 0.56
C ASN A 117 -24.26 -9.48 0.19
N PRO A 118 -25.25 -9.22 -0.71
CA PRO A 118 -26.29 -10.20 -1.00
C PRO A 118 -25.89 -11.31 -1.98
N PHE A 119 -24.65 -11.31 -2.50
CA PHE A 119 -24.23 -12.22 -3.58
C PHE A 119 -23.36 -13.39 -3.09
N GLY A 120 -22.53 -13.17 -2.07
CA GLY A 120 -21.69 -14.21 -1.47
C GLY A 120 -20.45 -13.64 -0.78
N ASP A 121 -19.73 -14.50 -0.09
CA ASP A 121 -18.65 -14.10 0.82
C ASP A 121 -17.28 -14.00 0.15
N TYR A 122 -17.11 -14.52 -1.07
CA TYR A 122 -15.82 -14.61 -1.74
C TYR A 122 -15.88 -14.24 -3.22
N ILE A 123 -14.82 -13.61 -3.71
CA ILE A 123 -14.50 -13.58 -5.14
C ILE A 123 -13.27 -14.47 -5.33
N ASN A 124 -13.44 -15.54 -6.09
CA ASN A 124 -12.33 -16.42 -6.45
C ASN A 124 -11.82 -16.09 -7.84
N LEU A 125 -10.50 -16.15 -8.02
CA LEU A 125 -9.82 -15.81 -9.26
C LEU A 125 -8.77 -16.88 -9.56
N GLN A 126 -8.86 -17.52 -10.72
CA GLN A 126 -7.78 -18.34 -11.25
C GLN A 126 -7.23 -17.73 -12.52
N ILE A 127 -5.91 -17.60 -12.59
CA ILE A 127 -5.18 -17.07 -13.74
C ILE A 127 -4.08 -18.06 -14.08
N GLY A 128 -4.11 -18.60 -15.30
CA GLY A 128 -3.01 -19.40 -15.83
C GLY A 128 -2.16 -18.64 -16.83
N VAL A 129 -0.85 -18.84 -16.78
CA VAL A 129 0.09 -18.43 -17.82
C VAL A 129 0.71 -19.69 -18.42
N ALA A 130 0.47 -19.91 -19.71
CA ALA A 130 0.99 -21.09 -20.40
C ALA A 130 2.34 -20.77 -21.07
N PRO A 131 3.25 -21.75 -21.17
CA PRO A 131 4.46 -21.61 -21.96
C PRO A 131 4.16 -21.21 -23.40
N SER A 132 5.04 -20.37 -23.95
CA SER A 132 4.99 -19.88 -25.32
C SER A 132 6.38 -19.52 -25.80
N GLU A 133 6.73 -19.97 -27.00
CA GLU A 133 7.94 -19.52 -27.71
C GLU A 133 7.78 -18.08 -28.27
N TYR A 134 6.54 -17.58 -28.33
CA TYR A 134 6.21 -16.25 -28.85
C TYR A 134 5.23 -15.52 -27.93
N GLY A 135 5.71 -14.50 -27.23
CA GLY A 135 4.87 -13.62 -26.42
C GLY A 135 4.38 -14.21 -25.10
N LEU A 136 3.54 -13.45 -24.41
CA LEU A 136 2.81 -13.88 -23.23
C LEU A 136 1.48 -14.52 -23.64
N ARG A 137 1.20 -15.72 -23.13
CA ARG A 137 -0.06 -16.42 -23.36
C ARG A 137 -0.76 -16.72 -22.05
N LEU A 138 -1.93 -16.11 -21.85
CA LEU A 138 -2.82 -16.47 -20.75
C LEU A 138 -3.60 -17.73 -21.11
N SER A 139 -3.67 -18.66 -20.16
CA SER A 139 -4.67 -19.72 -20.16
C SER A 139 -6.06 -19.10 -19.94
N GLN A 140 -7.08 -19.95 -19.89
CA GLN A 140 -8.41 -19.52 -19.46
C GLN A 140 -8.34 -18.92 -18.04
N ILE A 141 -9.01 -17.79 -17.84
CA ILE A 141 -9.13 -17.13 -16.54
C ILE A 141 -10.52 -17.43 -16.00
N SER A 142 -10.64 -17.72 -14.71
CA SER A 142 -11.93 -17.79 -14.03
C SER A 142 -12.07 -16.70 -12.98
N ILE A 143 -13.25 -16.08 -12.93
CA ILE A 143 -13.66 -15.15 -11.87
C ILE A 143 -14.99 -15.66 -11.31
N GLY A 144 -14.96 -16.28 -10.14
CA GLY A 144 -16.04 -17.10 -9.64
C GLY A 144 -16.47 -18.12 -10.68
N ASN A 145 -17.73 -18.07 -11.09
CA ASN A 145 -18.30 -18.94 -12.12
C ASN A 145 -18.19 -18.40 -13.55
N LEU A 146 -17.40 -17.35 -13.78
CA LEU A 146 -17.20 -16.77 -15.12
C LEU A 146 -15.89 -17.25 -15.71
N GLU A 147 -15.98 -17.96 -16.81
CA GLU A 147 -14.83 -18.42 -17.58
C GLU A 147 -14.56 -17.47 -18.74
N ILE A 148 -13.37 -16.87 -18.74
CA ILE A 148 -12.92 -15.90 -19.74
C ILE A 148 -11.82 -16.57 -20.57
N PRO A 149 -12.03 -16.74 -21.90
CA PRO A 149 -10.99 -17.25 -22.78
C PRO A 149 -9.72 -16.40 -22.73
N GLY A 150 -8.54 -17.03 -22.70
CA GLY A 150 -7.26 -16.34 -22.50
C GLY A 150 -6.97 -15.21 -23.49
N GLY A 151 -7.41 -15.33 -24.75
CA GLY A 151 -7.27 -14.25 -25.75
C GLY A 151 -8.09 -13.00 -25.41
N VAL A 152 -9.31 -13.19 -24.87
CA VAL A 152 -10.17 -12.09 -24.42
C VAL A 152 -9.56 -11.45 -23.17
N ALA A 153 -9.11 -12.28 -22.23
CA ALA A 153 -8.41 -11.81 -21.03
C ALA A 153 -7.15 -10.99 -21.36
N MET A 154 -6.37 -11.42 -22.36
CA MET A 154 -5.20 -10.68 -22.84
C MET A 154 -5.57 -9.30 -23.39
N GLY A 155 -6.65 -9.18 -24.17
CA GLY A 155 -7.13 -7.89 -24.66
C GLY A 155 -7.57 -6.96 -23.53
N PHE A 156 -8.23 -7.49 -22.49
CA PHE A 156 -8.55 -6.72 -21.28
C PHE A 156 -7.29 -6.28 -20.54
N ALA A 157 -6.31 -7.16 -20.35
CA ALA A 157 -5.04 -6.84 -19.70
C ALA A 157 -4.27 -5.74 -20.46
N GLU A 158 -4.22 -5.83 -21.79
CA GLU A 158 -3.62 -4.81 -22.64
C GLU A 158 -4.34 -3.46 -22.52
N GLY A 159 -5.68 -3.46 -22.58
CA GLY A 159 -6.49 -2.26 -22.41
C GLY A 159 -6.28 -1.59 -21.05
N MET A 160 -6.24 -2.39 -19.97
CA MET A 160 -5.93 -1.88 -18.63
C MET A 160 -4.52 -1.30 -18.57
N LEU A 161 -3.51 -1.99 -19.09
CA LEU A 161 -2.14 -1.48 -19.09
C LEU A 161 -2.01 -0.20 -19.91
N ASN A 162 -2.70 -0.08 -21.04
CA ASN A 162 -2.74 1.14 -21.84
C ASN A 162 -3.46 2.29 -21.10
N GLN A 163 -4.49 1.99 -20.32
CA GLN A 163 -5.15 3.01 -19.48
C GLN A 163 -4.20 3.54 -18.39
N PHE A 164 -3.43 2.65 -17.75
CA PHE A 164 -2.53 3.03 -16.65
C PHE A 164 -1.20 3.64 -17.10
N LEU A 165 -0.54 3.03 -18.09
CA LEU A 165 0.79 3.44 -18.57
C LEU A 165 0.70 4.47 -19.70
N GLY A 166 -0.46 4.54 -20.34
CA GLY A 166 -0.77 5.40 -21.45
C GLY A 166 -0.95 4.67 -22.77
N GLU A 167 -1.62 5.33 -23.72
CA GLU A 167 -1.96 4.73 -25.00
C GLU A 167 -0.74 4.08 -25.67
N ALA A 168 -0.93 2.84 -26.11
CA ALA A 168 0.07 1.97 -26.70
C ALA A 168 1.31 1.65 -25.83
N GLN A 169 1.39 2.14 -24.59
CA GLN A 169 2.48 1.80 -23.69
C GLN A 169 2.31 0.39 -23.14
N GLY A 170 1.12 0.05 -22.66
CA GLY A 170 0.78 -1.28 -22.17
C GLY A 170 1.01 -2.37 -23.21
N SER A 171 0.60 -2.13 -24.46
CA SER A 171 0.86 -3.02 -25.59
C SER A 171 2.35 -3.33 -25.74
N ARG A 172 3.21 -2.30 -25.68
CA ARG A 172 4.66 -2.46 -25.79
C ARG A 172 5.28 -3.26 -24.65
N PHE A 173 4.73 -3.17 -23.43
CA PHE A 173 5.18 -4.00 -22.31
C PHE A 173 4.83 -5.48 -22.51
N ILE A 174 3.64 -5.76 -23.04
CA ILE A 174 3.23 -7.12 -23.38
C ILE A 174 4.09 -7.66 -24.54
N GLU A 175 4.29 -6.87 -25.59
CA GLU A 175 5.10 -7.22 -26.77
C GLU A 175 6.60 -7.38 -26.46
N ALA A 176 7.08 -6.75 -25.39
CA ALA A 176 8.45 -6.92 -24.92
C ALA A 176 8.70 -8.36 -24.43
N VAL A 177 7.67 -9.06 -23.94
CA VAL A 177 7.78 -10.48 -23.59
C VAL A 177 8.02 -11.27 -24.87
N GLN A 178 9.20 -11.88 -24.97
CA GLN A 178 9.58 -12.69 -26.12
C GLN A 178 9.08 -14.13 -25.97
N SER A 179 9.31 -14.73 -24.80
CA SER A 179 8.90 -16.11 -24.52
C SER A 179 8.68 -16.33 -23.03
N VAL A 180 7.85 -17.31 -22.72
CA VAL A 180 7.60 -17.81 -21.37
C VAL A 180 7.83 -19.31 -21.39
N LYS A 181 8.70 -19.80 -20.51
CA LYS A 181 8.98 -21.23 -20.35
C LYS A 181 8.67 -21.63 -18.94
N THR A 182 8.10 -22.83 -18.75
CA THR A 182 7.99 -23.44 -17.43
C THR A 182 8.82 -24.72 -17.40
N GLU A 183 9.58 -24.89 -16.33
CA GLU A 183 10.44 -26.06 -16.13
C GLU A 183 10.41 -26.44 -14.65
N GLY A 184 9.85 -27.62 -14.34
CA GLY A 184 9.56 -28.02 -12.97
C GLY A 184 8.73 -26.96 -12.24
N GLU A 185 9.20 -26.51 -11.08
CA GLU A 185 8.58 -25.46 -10.26
C GLU A 185 9.07 -24.04 -10.60
N LYS A 186 9.48 -23.79 -11.84
CA LYS A 186 10.05 -22.50 -12.27
C LYS A 186 9.38 -21.97 -13.53
N VAL A 187 9.23 -20.65 -13.58
CA VAL A 187 8.84 -19.92 -14.79
C VAL A 187 9.97 -18.98 -15.19
N SER A 188 10.39 -19.06 -16.44
CA SER A 188 11.39 -18.20 -17.05
C SER A 188 10.73 -17.31 -18.08
N VAL A 189 10.84 -16.00 -17.89
CA VAL A 189 10.31 -14.99 -18.81
C VAL A 189 11.48 -14.32 -19.50
N THR A 190 11.54 -14.45 -20.82
CA THR A 190 12.51 -13.76 -21.66
C THR A 190 11.86 -12.53 -22.26
N PHE A 191 12.52 -11.38 -22.16
CA PHE A 191 11.99 -10.12 -22.65
C PHE A 191 13.06 -9.32 -23.40
N LYS A 192 12.58 -8.53 -24.35
CA LYS A 192 13.38 -7.56 -25.11
C LYS A 192 13.54 -6.27 -24.31
N PRO A 193 14.63 -5.53 -24.51
CA PRO A 193 14.78 -4.17 -24.00
C PRO A 193 13.56 -3.32 -24.34
N ILE A 194 13.05 -2.58 -23.37
CA ILE A 194 12.01 -1.57 -23.59
C ILE A 194 12.71 -0.22 -23.75
N PRO A 195 12.75 0.38 -24.95
CA PRO A 195 13.42 1.65 -25.16
C PRO A 195 12.83 2.74 -24.27
N ASP A 196 13.71 3.54 -23.66
CA ASP A 196 13.34 4.66 -22.78
C ASP A 196 12.45 4.28 -21.60
N ILE A 197 12.59 3.05 -21.07
CA ILE A 197 11.78 2.55 -19.94
C ILE A 197 11.71 3.54 -18.76
N LYS A 198 12.82 4.21 -18.43
CA LYS A 198 12.88 5.22 -17.36
C LYS A 198 11.99 6.42 -17.65
N ALA A 199 12.01 6.94 -18.88
CA ALA A 199 11.17 8.06 -19.29
C ALA A 199 9.68 7.65 -19.28
N ARG A 200 9.36 6.44 -19.74
CA ARG A 200 7.99 5.91 -19.75
C ARG A 200 7.41 5.75 -18.35
N LEU A 201 8.19 5.17 -17.42
CA LEU A 201 7.79 5.06 -16.02
C LEU A 201 7.54 6.45 -15.40
N LYS A 202 8.36 7.45 -15.74
CA LYS A 202 8.15 8.84 -15.32
C LYS A 202 6.83 9.39 -15.87
N THR A 203 6.50 9.17 -17.14
CA THR A 203 5.22 9.59 -17.73
C THR A 203 4.02 8.91 -17.07
N ALA A 204 4.11 7.60 -16.78
CA ALA A 204 3.05 6.88 -16.07
C ALA A 204 2.80 7.46 -14.67
N VAL A 205 3.87 7.77 -13.93
CA VAL A 205 3.77 8.45 -12.62
C VAL A 205 3.08 9.81 -12.75
N HIS A 206 3.37 10.60 -13.79
CA HIS A 206 2.69 11.88 -14.02
C HIS A 206 1.20 11.74 -14.30
N ARG A 207 0.76 10.71 -15.05
CA ARG A 207 -0.67 10.45 -15.29
C ARG A 207 -1.40 10.04 -14.02
N ILE A 208 -0.78 9.20 -13.19
CA ILE A 208 -1.32 8.84 -11.88
C ILE A 208 -1.47 10.09 -11.00
N ALA A 209 -0.50 11.03 -11.06
CA ALA A 209 -0.59 12.29 -10.33
C ALA A 209 -1.77 13.18 -10.79
N GLU A 210 -2.07 13.21 -12.09
CA GLU A 210 -3.23 13.94 -12.62
C GLU A 210 -4.56 13.33 -12.16
N VAL A 211 -4.69 12.00 -12.20
CA VAL A 211 -5.86 11.28 -11.68
C VAL A 211 -6.02 11.52 -10.17
N ARG A 212 -4.92 11.49 -9.41
CA ARG A 212 -4.89 11.86 -7.99
C ARG A 212 -5.42 13.27 -7.76
N ASP A 213 -4.94 14.27 -8.50
CA ASP A 213 -5.33 15.68 -8.30
C ASP A 213 -6.82 15.92 -8.54
N ASN A 214 -7.38 15.20 -9.51
CA ASN A 214 -8.80 15.26 -9.82
C ASN A 214 -9.66 14.53 -8.78
N LEU A 215 -9.22 13.38 -8.29
CA LEU A 215 -9.97 12.55 -7.32
C LEU A 215 -9.74 12.94 -5.86
N LYS A 216 -8.68 13.71 -5.55
CA LYS A 216 -8.27 14.11 -4.18
C LYS A 216 -8.24 12.92 -3.20
N LEU A 217 -7.73 11.78 -3.65
CA LEU A 217 -7.83 10.48 -2.97
C LEU A 217 -7.28 10.48 -1.53
N LEU A 218 -6.28 11.32 -1.24
CA LEU A 218 -5.69 11.47 0.10
C LEU A 218 -6.19 12.70 0.87
N GLY A 219 -6.86 13.64 0.20
CA GLY A 219 -7.31 14.90 0.77
C GLY A 219 -7.01 16.10 -0.12
N ASP A 220 -7.32 17.30 0.39
CA ASP A 220 -7.04 18.54 -0.33
C ASP A 220 -5.58 18.99 -0.10
N PRO A 221 -4.75 19.10 -1.16
CA PRO A 221 -3.36 19.54 -1.04
C PRO A 221 -3.21 20.90 -0.36
N LYS A 222 -4.15 21.82 -0.56
CA LYS A 222 -4.13 23.15 0.09
C LYS A 222 -4.28 23.04 1.61
N ARG A 223 -5.09 22.07 2.08
CA ARG A 223 -5.26 21.82 3.50
C ARG A 223 -4.00 21.21 4.11
N VAL A 224 -3.40 20.22 3.45
CA VAL A 224 -2.12 19.60 3.89
C VAL A 224 -1.01 20.65 3.95
N ARG A 225 -0.91 21.49 2.92
CA ARG A 225 0.05 22.60 2.82
C ARG A 225 -0.04 23.57 4.00
N ALA A 226 -1.24 23.89 4.48
CA ALA A 226 -1.40 24.78 5.65
C ALA A 226 -0.73 24.21 6.92
N TYR A 227 -0.81 22.88 7.13
CA TYR A 227 -0.15 22.23 8.25
C TYR A 227 1.36 22.06 8.02
N TYR A 228 1.77 21.80 6.78
CA TYR A 228 3.18 21.72 6.42
C TYR A 228 3.89 23.06 6.66
N SER A 229 3.28 24.18 6.26
CA SER A 229 3.80 25.52 6.55
C SER A 229 3.98 25.76 8.05
N ARG A 230 3.04 25.28 8.87
CA ARG A 230 3.17 25.37 10.34
C ARG A 230 4.36 24.57 10.88
N LEU A 231 4.61 23.37 10.35
CA LEU A 231 5.78 22.57 10.74
C LEU A 231 7.10 23.27 10.36
N CYS A 232 7.15 23.88 9.17
CA CYS A 232 8.30 24.67 8.73
C CYS A 232 8.53 25.93 9.58
N GLU A 233 7.46 26.59 10.04
CA GLU A 233 7.58 27.69 11.00
C GLU A 233 8.25 27.24 12.30
N LEU A 234 7.86 26.07 12.82
CA LEU A 234 8.43 25.50 14.03
C LEU A 234 9.90 25.09 13.84
N ASP A 235 10.24 24.48 12.71
CA ASP A 235 11.62 24.05 12.42
C ASP A 235 12.62 25.22 12.41
N ARG A 236 12.17 26.41 11.99
CA ARG A 236 12.98 27.64 12.02
C ARG A 236 13.22 28.19 13.42
N LEU A 237 12.39 27.83 14.39
CA LEU A 237 12.49 28.31 15.78
C LEU A 237 13.39 27.43 16.64
N TYR A 238 13.52 26.15 16.32
CA TYR A 238 14.30 25.21 17.11
C TYR A 238 15.77 25.18 16.70
N SER A 239 16.66 25.04 17.69
CA SER A 239 18.08 24.79 17.43
C SER A 239 18.26 23.42 16.79
N HIS A 240 19.05 23.37 15.72
CA HIS A 240 19.33 22.14 14.99
C HIS A 240 20.46 21.30 15.62
N ASP A 241 21.18 21.88 16.59
CA ASP A 241 22.26 21.21 17.33
C ASP A 241 21.75 20.36 18.49
N LEU A 242 20.49 20.56 18.89
CA LEU A 242 19.85 19.84 19.97
C LEU A 242 18.90 18.77 19.44
N LYS A 243 18.82 17.64 20.17
CA LYS A 243 17.76 16.66 19.96
C LYS A 243 16.42 17.28 20.37
N ILE A 244 15.46 17.27 19.46
CA ILE A 244 14.11 17.82 19.67
C ILE A 244 13.11 16.65 19.69
N SER A 245 12.28 16.53 20.74
CA SER A 245 11.22 15.52 20.73
C SER A 245 10.18 15.86 19.67
N ALA A 246 9.70 14.86 18.93
CA ALA A 246 8.67 15.03 17.92
C ALA A 246 7.39 15.69 18.47
N ILE A 247 7.11 15.57 19.77
CA ILE A 247 5.95 16.23 20.39
C ILE A 247 5.99 17.76 20.27
N GLN A 248 7.19 18.35 20.20
CA GLN A 248 7.37 19.80 20.01
C GLN A 248 6.83 20.28 18.65
N TYR A 249 6.80 19.41 17.65
CA TYR A 249 6.16 19.70 16.36
C TYR A 249 4.68 19.31 16.36
N ILE A 250 4.35 18.14 16.93
CA ILE A 250 3.00 17.57 16.89
C ILE A 250 2.01 18.41 17.69
N ALA A 251 2.32 18.77 18.93
CA ALA A 251 1.36 19.47 19.79
C ALA A 251 0.93 20.83 19.21
N PRO A 252 1.83 21.73 18.75
CA PRO A 252 1.42 22.99 18.12
C PRO A 252 0.70 22.80 16.78
N THR A 253 1.02 21.75 16.01
CA THR A 253 0.25 21.41 14.79
C THR A 253 -1.18 21.00 15.16
N PHE A 254 -1.36 20.19 16.20
CA PHE A 254 -2.69 19.78 16.67
C PHE A 254 -3.46 20.91 17.37
N GLU A 255 -2.78 21.91 17.93
CA GLU A 255 -3.43 23.16 18.36
C GLU A 255 -4.10 23.87 17.16
N LEU A 256 -3.39 23.98 16.03
CA LEU A 256 -3.96 24.55 14.80
C LEU A 256 -5.11 23.68 14.26
N VAL A 257 -4.99 22.35 14.31
CA VAL A 257 -6.08 21.43 13.93
C VAL A 257 -7.32 21.68 14.79
N ARG A 258 -7.16 21.78 16.12
CA ARG A 258 -8.26 22.02 17.06
C ARG A 258 -8.90 23.38 16.85
N LYS A 259 -8.10 24.44 16.60
CA LYS A 259 -8.60 25.78 16.26
C LYS A 259 -9.47 25.74 15.01
N ARG A 260 -9.00 25.09 13.94
CA ARG A 260 -9.73 24.94 12.67
C ARG A 260 -11.02 24.13 12.84
N THR A 261 -10.98 23.07 13.64
CA THR A 261 -12.15 22.25 13.97
C THR A 261 -13.20 23.04 14.78
N ARG A 262 -12.77 23.91 15.70
CA ARG A 262 -13.67 24.83 16.45
C ARG A 262 -14.34 25.89 15.56
N LEU A 263 -13.72 26.23 14.43
CA LEU A 263 -14.31 27.11 13.40
C LEU A 263 -15.32 26.37 12.48
N GLY A 264 -15.70 25.13 12.81
CA GLY A 264 -16.72 24.37 12.09
C GLY A 264 -16.18 23.45 10.98
N LEU A 265 -14.85 23.36 10.81
CA LEU A 265 -14.26 22.41 9.87
C LEU A 265 -14.31 20.97 10.41
N SER A 266 -14.36 19.99 9.50
CA SER A 266 -14.47 18.57 9.86
C SER A 266 -13.22 18.10 10.63
N ALA A 267 -13.44 17.60 11.85
CA ALA A 267 -12.36 17.14 12.72
C ALA A 267 -11.51 16.06 12.04
N ARG A 268 -12.15 15.08 11.40
CA ARG A 268 -11.46 14.00 10.69
C ARG A 268 -10.66 14.51 9.49
N LYS A 269 -11.22 15.42 8.67
CA LYS A 269 -10.51 15.95 7.48
C LYS A 269 -9.32 16.82 7.85
N GLU A 270 -9.46 17.66 8.88
CA GLU A 270 -8.35 18.49 9.39
C GLU A 270 -7.25 17.61 10.02
N THR A 271 -7.63 16.60 10.81
CA THR A 271 -6.67 15.64 11.41
C THR A 271 -5.92 14.83 10.34
N ARG A 272 -6.64 14.29 9.34
CA ARG A 272 -6.03 13.57 8.22
C ARG A 272 -4.99 14.41 7.49
N ALA A 273 -5.31 15.69 7.22
CA ALA A 273 -4.40 16.58 6.52
C ALA A 273 -3.17 16.95 7.36
N ALA A 274 -3.32 17.10 8.68
CA ALA A 274 -2.20 17.29 9.58
C ALA A 274 -1.29 16.07 9.64
N LEU A 275 -1.85 14.85 9.70
CA LEU A 275 -1.06 13.62 9.67
C LEU A 275 -0.29 13.47 8.36
N LEU A 276 -0.89 13.79 7.21
CA LEU A 276 -0.16 13.78 5.93
C LEU A 276 0.98 14.81 5.92
N ALA A 277 0.77 16.00 6.49
CA ALA A 277 1.83 17.01 6.59
C ALA A 277 2.97 16.56 7.52
N ILE A 278 2.64 16.00 8.68
CA ILE A 278 3.61 15.40 9.61
C ILE A 278 4.35 14.24 8.92
N GLY A 279 3.63 13.41 8.17
CA GLY A 279 4.18 12.30 7.39
C GLY A 279 5.20 12.73 6.35
N ILE A 280 4.94 13.82 5.62
CA ILE A 280 5.91 14.40 4.68
C ILE A 280 7.11 14.99 5.43
N PHE A 281 6.87 15.70 6.53
CA PHE A 281 7.90 16.46 7.24
C PHE A 281 8.83 15.58 8.10
N LEU A 282 8.27 14.69 8.93
CA LEU A 282 8.99 13.81 9.86
C LEU A 282 9.26 12.41 9.30
N GLY A 283 8.44 11.94 8.35
CA GLY A 283 8.51 10.58 7.82
C GLY A 283 9.32 10.50 6.52
N SER A 284 8.69 10.88 5.40
CA SER A 284 9.41 11.05 4.14
C SER A 284 8.75 12.01 3.17
N SER A 285 9.58 12.90 2.62
CA SER A 285 9.27 13.76 1.49
C SER A 285 8.80 13.01 0.24
N ARG A 286 9.12 11.72 0.12
CA ARG A 286 8.69 10.84 -0.99
C ARG A 286 7.18 10.61 -1.05
N PHE A 287 6.43 10.97 -0.01
CA PHE A 287 4.98 10.91 0.00
C PHE A 287 4.32 12.12 -0.68
N GLU A 288 5.03 13.24 -0.86
CA GLU A 288 4.47 14.44 -1.48
C GLU A 288 3.85 14.17 -2.87
N PRO A 289 4.50 13.43 -3.79
CA PRO A 289 3.91 13.11 -5.10
C PRO A 289 2.63 12.26 -5.03
N LEU A 290 2.24 11.70 -3.87
CA LEU A 290 0.97 11.00 -3.71
C LEU A 290 -0.16 11.92 -3.26
N ILE A 291 0.16 13.13 -2.80
CA ILE A 291 -0.80 14.07 -2.22
C ILE A 291 -0.99 15.26 -3.16
N GLY A 292 0.10 15.88 -3.60
CA GLY A 292 0.08 17.11 -4.38
C GLY A 292 1.36 17.90 -4.19
N ASP A 293 1.45 19.06 -4.82
CA ASP A 293 2.53 20.00 -4.55
C ASP A 293 2.33 20.61 -3.14
N ILE A 294 3.17 20.26 -2.17
CA ILE A 294 3.02 20.68 -0.76
C ILE A 294 4.16 21.61 -0.37
N ARG A 295 5.40 21.27 -0.74
CA ARG A 295 6.62 21.92 -0.27
C ARG A 295 6.98 23.17 -1.07
N SER A 296 6.44 23.36 -2.28
CA SER A 296 6.81 24.49 -3.16
C SER A 296 6.71 25.87 -2.50
N VAL A 297 5.77 26.05 -1.57
CA VAL A 297 5.54 27.32 -0.87
C VAL A 297 6.44 27.54 0.35
N ALA A 298 7.16 26.51 0.81
CA ALA A 298 7.90 26.53 2.07
C ALA A 298 9.41 26.26 1.89
N LYS A 299 9.91 26.30 0.65
CA LYS A 299 11.28 25.91 0.31
C LYS A 299 12.38 26.76 0.97
N GLU A 300 12.08 28.00 1.35
CA GLU A 300 13.05 28.85 2.04
C GLU A 300 13.11 28.50 3.54
N GLY A 301 14.16 27.76 3.92
CA GLY A 301 14.54 27.56 5.32
C GLY A 301 13.83 26.44 6.09
N CYS A 302 13.05 25.59 5.42
CA CYS A 302 12.46 24.38 6.01
C CYS A 302 13.28 23.15 5.63
N ARG A 303 13.81 22.41 6.62
CA ARG A 303 14.50 21.14 6.32
C ARG A 303 13.47 20.05 6.08
N ASP A 304 13.74 19.23 5.07
CA ASP A 304 13.03 17.96 4.89
C ASP A 304 13.61 16.94 5.88
N GLU A 305 12.76 16.14 6.53
CA GLU A 305 13.16 14.99 7.36
C GLU A 305 14.24 15.36 8.41
N PRO A 306 13.94 16.29 9.35
CA PRO A 306 14.96 16.85 10.25
C PRO A 306 15.59 15.77 11.14
N PRO A 307 16.91 15.50 11.01
CA PRO A 307 17.56 14.33 11.62
C PRO A 307 17.75 14.45 13.14
N ASN A 308 17.62 15.66 13.69
CA ASN A 308 17.71 15.91 15.13
C ASN A 308 16.36 15.72 15.85
N VAL A 309 15.26 15.46 15.11
CA VAL A 309 13.98 15.14 15.73
C VAL A 309 13.97 13.67 16.14
N VAL A 310 13.53 13.40 17.38
CA VAL A 310 13.58 12.07 17.99
C VAL A 310 12.25 11.66 18.64
N LEU A 311 12.04 10.35 18.74
CA LEU A 311 11.05 9.67 19.59
C LEU A 311 11.78 8.59 20.39
N GLY A 312 11.55 8.50 21.69
CA GLY A 312 12.30 7.62 22.59
C GLY A 312 13.80 7.91 22.60
N GLY A 313 14.22 9.13 22.21
CA GLY A 313 15.63 9.52 22.05
C GLY A 313 16.31 9.08 20.73
N ARG A 314 15.56 8.42 19.83
CA ARG A 314 15.99 7.84 18.54
C ARG A 314 15.31 8.52 17.35
N HIS A 315 16.05 8.81 16.27
CA HIS A 315 15.50 9.45 15.06
C HIS A 315 14.79 8.43 14.16
N ASP A 316 15.34 7.23 14.05
CA ASP A 316 14.74 6.10 13.34
C ASP A 316 13.33 5.77 13.86
N MET A 317 13.04 5.92 15.16
CA MET A 317 11.68 5.78 15.70
C MET A 317 10.69 6.78 15.10
N VAL A 318 11.12 8.02 14.83
CA VAL A 318 10.31 9.03 14.14
C VAL A 318 9.94 8.53 12.75
N GLN A 319 10.94 8.00 12.03
CA GLN A 319 10.74 7.47 10.69
C GLN A 319 9.77 6.27 10.71
N HIS A 320 9.97 5.30 11.60
CA HIS A 320 9.08 4.13 11.75
C HIS A 320 7.63 4.53 12.00
N VAL A 321 7.39 5.44 12.96
CA VAL A 321 6.04 5.90 13.29
C VAL A 321 5.40 6.63 12.11
N PHE A 322 6.05 7.66 11.55
CA PHE A 322 5.40 8.56 10.60
C PHE A 322 5.40 8.04 9.15
N ILE A 323 6.35 7.21 8.75
CA ILE A 323 6.28 6.46 7.48
C ILE A 323 5.11 5.48 7.56
N THR A 324 5.04 4.66 8.62
CA THR A 324 3.96 3.67 8.77
C THR A 324 2.59 4.34 8.91
N SER A 325 2.49 5.43 9.66
CA SER A 325 1.26 6.22 9.76
C SER A 325 0.79 6.77 8.41
N THR A 326 1.70 7.31 7.60
CA THR A 326 1.38 7.81 6.26
C THR A 326 0.97 6.67 5.32
N MET A 327 1.66 5.53 5.39
CA MET A 327 1.31 4.34 4.62
C MET A 327 -0.08 3.80 4.98
N LYS A 328 -0.46 3.85 6.26
CA LYS A 328 -1.80 3.47 6.71
C LYS A 328 -2.86 4.41 6.11
N LEU A 329 -2.61 5.72 6.10
CA LEU A 329 -3.50 6.69 5.44
C LEU A 329 -3.69 6.43 3.95
N ILE A 330 -2.61 6.06 3.27
CA ILE A 330 -2.59 5.69 1.85
C ILE A 330 -3.40 4.41 1.62
N THR A 331 -3.21 3.41 2.47
CA THR A 331 -3.89 2.12 2.40
C THR A 331 -5.38 2.21 2.68
N ASP A 332 -5.78 2.99 3.68
CA ASP A 332 -7.19 3.24 3.98
C ASP A 332 -7.92 4.05 2.91
N SER A 333 -7.17 4.76 2.05
CA SER A 333 -7.69 5.42 0.86
C SER A 333 -7.85 4.46 -0.34
N GLY A 334 -7.57 3.16 -0.17
CA GLY A 334 -7.72 2.12 -1.19
C GLY A 334 -6.43 1.72 -1.91
N MET A 335 -5.26 2.23 -1.50
CA MET A 335 -3.96 1.92 -2.13
C MET A 335 -3.13 0.92 -1.29
N SER A 336 -3.04 -0.34 -1.69
CA SER A 336 -2.45 -1.41 -0.85
C SER A 336 -0.93 -1.29 -0.62
N PHE A 337 -0.47 -1.27 0.65
CA PHE A 337 0.95 -1.45 1.02
C PHE A 337 1.13 -2.07 2.42
N ALA A 338 2.08 -3.01 2.56
CA ALA A 338 2.46 -3.59 3.87
C ALA A 338 3.99 -3.74 4.01
N LEU A 339 4.69 -2.61 4.05
CA LEU A 339 6.17 -2.60 4.03
C LEU A 339 6.83 -2.56 5.42
N GLY A 340 6.13 -2.10 6.46
CA GLY A 340 6.75 -1.85 7.79
C GLY A 340 7.26 -3.12 8.47
N GLU A 341 6.37 -4.07 8.76
CA GLU A 341 6.76 -5.38 9.32
C GLU A 341 7.66 -6.18 8.35
N PHE A 342 7.48 -5.98 7.05
CA PHE A 342 8.32 -6.61 6.04
C PHE A 342 9.77 -6.13 6.09
N LYS A 343 10.02 -4.83 6.31
CA LYS A 343 11.38 -4.31 6.50
C LYS A 343 12.07 -5.05 7.65
N GLU A 344 11.38 -5.21 8.79
CA GLU A 344 11.94 -5.91 9.95
C GLU A 344 12.30 -7.36 9.64
N ILE A 345 11.46 -8.05 8.86
CA ILE A 345 11.74 -9.42 8.42
C ILE A 345 12.95 -9.43 7.47
N LEU A 346 13.07 -8.45 6.57
CA LEU A 346 14.19 -8.35 5.64
C LEU A 346 15.54 -8.10 6.33
N ASP A 347 15.53 -7.37 7.43
CA ASP A 347 16.75 -7.01 8.16
C ASP A 347 17.31 -8.21 8.97
N THR A 348 16.53 -9.31 9.13
CA THR A 348 17.01 -10.59 9.70
C THR A 348 17.94 -11.39 8.77
N GLY A 349 17.99 -11.07 7.47
CA GLY A 349 18.58 -11.91 6.42
C GLY A 349 20.07 -11.75 6.11
N ASN A 350 20.92 -11.42 7.09
CA ASN A 350 22.35 -11.07 6.91
C ASN A 350 22.64 -9.76 6.15
N LEU A 351 21.64 -8.93 5.86
CA LEU A 351 21.81 -7.62 5.23
C LEU A 351 21.29 -6.53 6.19
N SER A 352 22.09 -6.33 7.25
CA SER A 352 22.06 -5.33 8.32
C SER A 352 20.78 -5.20 9.15
N GLY A 353 20.88 -5.53 10.45
CA GLY A 353 19.97 -5.07 11.50
C GLY A 353 19.57 -6.14 12.52
N GLY A 354 19.13 -7.32 12.06
CA GLY A 354 18.38 -8.23 12.94
C GLY A 354 16.95 -7.73 13.20
N LEU A 355 16.09 -8.56 13.80
CA LEU A 355 14.71 -8.16 14.15
C LEU A 355 14.73 -7.23 15.36
N SER A 356 14.02 -6.10 15.27
CA SER A 356 13.92 -5.09 16.33
C SER A 356 12.49 -4.98 16.86
N PHE A 357 12.26 -5.33 18.13
CA PHE A 357 10.93 -5.16 18.72
C PHE A 357 10.61 -3.68 18.98
N SER A 358 11.60 -2.82 19.16
CA SER A 358 11.36 -1.37 19.22
C SER A 358 10.88 -0.82 17.87
N ASP A 359 11.44 -1.29 16.75
CA ASP A 359 11.02 -0.91 15.40
C ASP A 359 9.59 -1.43 15.13
N LEU A 360 9.27 -2.66 15.55
CA LEU A 360 7.92 -3.22 15.50
C LEU A 360 6.94 -2.40 16.37
N ALA A 361 7.34 -1.98 17.56
CA ALA A 361 6.52 -1.13 18.43
C ALA A 361 6.25 0.24 17.79
N ALA A 362 7.27 0.87 17.21
CA ALA A 362 7.12 2.13 16.49
C ALA A 362 6.20 1.99 15.25
N ASN A 363 6.31 0.88 14.52
CA ASN A 363 5.40 0.58 13.41
C ASN A 363 3.94 0.40 13.90
N GLN A 364 3.72 -0.35 14.99
CA GLN A 364 2.40 -0.52 15.59
C GLN A 364 1.80 0.81 16.08
N VAL A 365 2.62 1.68 16.69
CA VAL A 365 2.24 3.05 17.03
C VAL A 365 1.77 3.79 15.78
N GLY A 366 2.54 3.76 14.68
CA GLY A 366 2.14 4.41 13.42
C GLY A 366 0.76 3.96 12.90
N ILE A 367 0.47 2.65 12.97
CA ILE A 367 -0.83 2.08 12.58
C ILE A 367 -1.94 2.57 13.52
N LYS A 368 -1.82 2.28 14.83
CA LYS A 368 -2.85 2.62 15.82
C LYS A 368 -3.09 4.12 15.91
N PHE A 369 -2.04 4.92 15.81
CA PHE A 369 -2.12 6.39 15.83
C PHE A 369 -3.00 6.87 14.69
N THR A 370 -2.79 6.33 13.49
CA THR A 370 -3.58 6.69 12.32
C THR A 370 -5.04 6.28 12.48
N GLU A 371 -5.28 5.02 12.84
CA GLU A 371 -6.62 4.47 13.01
C GLU A 371 -7.43 5.25 14.05
N GLN A 372 -6.83 5.49 15.22
CA GLN A 372 -7.46 6.24 16.29
C GLN A 372 -7.80 7.67 15.86
N LEU A 373 -6.88 8.37 15.20
CA LEU A 373 -7.07 9.78 14.86
C LEU A 373 -8.12 10.03 13.75
N ILE A 374 -8.47 9.01 12.95
CA ILE A 374 -9.36 9.18 11.79
C ILE A 374 -10.58 8.24 11.77
N SER A 375 -10.73 7.35 12.76
CA SER A 375 -11.83 6.38 12.84
C SER A 375 -13.21 7.04 12.84
N SER A 376 -13.35 8.12 13.60
CA SER A 376 -14.59 8.88 13.77
C SER A 376 -14.33 10.37 14.02
N ASP A 377 -15.34 11.21 13.86
CA ASP A 377 -15.22 12.63 14.20
C ASP A 377 -15.06 12.84 15.72
N SER A 378 -15.64 11.98 16.56
CA SER A 378 -15.43 12.00 18.01
C SER A 378 -14.00 11.62 18.39
N SER A 379 -13.48 10.52 17.82
CA SER A 379 -12.10 10.08 18.06
C SER A 379 -11.08 11.12 17.57
N ALA A 380 -11.32 11.73 16.40
CA ALA A 380 -10.49 12.84 15.92
C ALA A 380 -10.49 14.03 16.89
N ARG A 381 -11.65 14.41 17.45
CA ARG A 381 -11.74 15.49 18.44
C ARG A 381 -11.04 15.15 19.76
N HIS A 382 -11.15 13.91 20.22
CA HIS A 382 -10.43 13.41 21.40
C HIS A 382 -8.93 13.52 21.20
N ALA A 383 -8.41 12.94 20.11
CA ALA A 383 -6.99 13.02 19.79
C ALA A 383 -6.49 14.46 19.64
N GLN A 384 -7.27 15.34 19.01
CA GLN A 384 -6.95 16.77 18.96
C GLN A 384 -6.85 17.41 20.34
N ALA A 385 -7.79 17.11 21.24
CA ALA A 385 -7.77 17.64 22.60
C ALA A 385 -6.54 17.14 23.37
N VAL A 386 -6.23 15.85 23.27
CA VAL A 386 -5.08 15.23 23.94
C VAL A 386 -3.76 15.79 23.37
N LEU A 387 -3.54 15.70 22.06
CA LEU A 387 -2.28 16.09 21.42
C LEU A 387 -2.02 17.60 21.48
N SER A 388 -3.05 18.45 21.38
CA SER A 388 -2.86 19.91 21.44
C SER A 388 -2.35 20.43 22.78
N ASN A 389 -2.48 19.66 23.87
CA ASN A 389 -2.01 20.04 25.21
C ASN A 389 -0.82 19.17 25.68
N ALA A 390 -0.30 18.31 24.82
CA ALA A 390 0.74 17.37 25.19
C ALA A 390 2.09 18.06 25.35
N VAL A 391 2.78 17.74 26.45
CA VAL A 391 4.14 18.22 26.76
C VAL A 391 5.19 17.12 26.65
N SER A 392 4.75 15.86 26.54
CA SER A 392 5.59 14.66 26.44
C SER A 392 5.07 13.74 25.34
N GLU A 393 5.98 13.00 24.72
CA GLU A 393 5.67 11.96 23.72
C GLU A 393 5.01 10.72 24.32
N GLU A 394 5.08 10.52 25.65
CA GLU A 394 4.38 9.44 26.39
C GLU A 394 2.84 9.49 26.23
N VAL A 395 2.32 10.60 25.69
CA VAL A 395 0.90 10.69 25.34
C VAL A 395 0.50 9.76 24.18
N PHE A 396 1.45 9.39 23.31
CA PHE A 396 1.21 8.58 22.10
C PHE A 396 2.29 7.56 21.75
N PHE A 397 3.49 7.67 22.30
CA PHE A 397 4.62 6.78 22.04
C PHE A 397 5.02 6.05 23.34
N PRO A 398 5.10 4.71 23.35
CA PRO A 398 5.39 3.94 24.55
C PRO A 398 6.88 3.97 24.89
N GLU A 399 7.22 3.57 26.12
CA GLU A 399 8.60 3.21 26.43
C GLU A 399 9.02 1.96 25.64
N ILE A 400 10.19 2.02 25.02
CA ILE A 400 10.74 0.96 24.15
C ILE A 400 12.09 0.42 24.62
N LYS A 401 12.70 0.99 25.67
CA LYS A 401 14.10 0.69 26.06
C LYS A 401 14.30 -0.74 26.56
N ASP A 402 13.25 -1.39 27.04
CA ASP A 402 13.24 -2.78 27.51
C ASP A 402 12.88 -3.79 26.40
N LEU A 403 12.61 -3.32 25.17
CA LEU A 403 12.29 -4.19 24.05
C LEU A 403 13.58 -4.76 23.44
N PRO A 404 13.61 -6.06 23.11
CA PRO A 404 14.79 -6.66 22.48
C PRO A 404 14.99 -6.12 21.06
N ASP A 405 16.19 -5.60 20.79
CA ASP A 405 16.56 -5.06 19.49
C ASP A 405 17.72 -5.85 18.86
N GLU A 406 17.88 -5.66 17.55
CA GLU A 406 18.95 -6.23 16.74
C GLU A 406 19.11 -7.76 16.85
N ILE A 407 17.99 -8.49 16.99
CA ILE A 407 17.99 -9.93 17.22
C ILE A 407 18.41 -10.66 15.94
N PRO A 408 19.54 -11.37 15.91
CA PRO A 408 19.94 -12.15 14.75
C PRO A 408 18.98 -13.31 14.50
N ARG A 409 18.85 -13.75 13.25
CA ARG A 409 17.88 -14.78 12.86
C ARG A 409 17.93 -16.06 13.71
N ASN A 410 19.11 -16.64 13.91
CA ASN A 410 19.27 -17.86 14.69
C ASN A 410 18.77 -17.70 16.13
N ARG A 411 18.97 -16.53 16.72
CA ARG A 411 18.48 -16.18 18.04
C ARG A 411 16.97 -15.96 18.04
N PHE A 412 16.44 -15.28 17.03
CA PHE A 412 15.00 -15.14 16.85
C PHE A 412 14.31 -16.50 16.76
N GLU A 413 14.84 -17.42 15.94
CA GLU A 413 14.28 -18.76 15.77
C GLU A 413 14.36 -19.59 17.06
N ALA A 414 15.43 -19.45 17.83
CA ALA A 414 15.56 -20.13 19.11
C ALA A 414 14.57 -19.58 20.17
N GLU A 415 14.51 -18.25 20.33
CA GLU A 415 13.77 -17.59 21.42
C GLU A 415 12.28 -17.42 21.10
N TYR A 416 11.96 -17.08 19.85
CA TYR A 416 10.62 -16.72 19.40
C TYR A 416 10.05 -17.68 18.36
N GLY A 417 10.83 -18.58 17.79
CA GLY A 417 10.36 -19.55 16.79
C GLY A 417 10.16 -18.91 15.42
N SER A 418 8.92 -18.86 14.96
CA SER A 418 8.54 -18.25 13.68
C SER A 418 7.64 -17.05 13.90
N LEU A 419 7.29 -16.36 12.81
CA LEU A 419 6.32 -15.25 12.84
C LEU A 419 4.90 -15.69 13.23
N ASP A 420 4.62 -16.99 13.22
CA ASP A 420 3.36 -17.59 13.65
C ASP A 420 3.43 -18.26 15.02
N ASP A 421 4.61 -18.30 15.63
CA ASP A 421 4.82 -18.93 16.92
C ASP A 421 4.16 -18.11 18.05
N PRO A 422 3.46 -18.77 19.00
CA PRO A 422 2.83 -18.10 20.13
C PRO A 422 3.77 -17.19 20.93
N ARG A 423 5.07 -17.51 21.02
CA ARG A 423 6.06 -16.71 21.76
C ARG A 423 6.29 -15.35 21.10
N TYR A 424 6.41 -15.32 19.77
CA TYR A 424 6.48 -14.07 19.01
C TYR A 424 5.20 -13.25 19.17
N ARG A 425 4.04 -13.89 19.01
CA ARG A 425 2.73 -13.24 19.15
C ARG A 425 2.52 -12.65 20.56
N ALA A 426 2.95 -13.35 21.61
CA ALA A 426 2.88 -12.86 22.98
C ALA A 426 3.73 -11.58 23.19
N MET A 427 4.89 -11.48 22.54
CA MET A 427 5.69 -10.24 22.59
C MET A 427 4.98 -9.08 21.86
N LEU A 428 4.38 -9.35 20.69
CA LEU A 428 3.58 -8.34 19.99
C LEU A 428 2.36 -7.87 20.81
N GLU A 429 1.67 -8.80 21.49
CA GLU A 429 0.55 -8.48 22.38
C GLU A 429 0.99 -7.61 23.57
N LYS A 430 2.17 -7.90 24.16
CA LYS A 430 2.75 -7.07 25.23
C LYS A 430 2.99 -5.63 24.75
N ILE A 431 3.49 -5.46 23.52
CA ILE A 431 3.70 -4.15 22.91
C ILE A 431 2.36 -3.45 22.68
N GLU A 432 1.37 -4.17 22.14
CA GLU A 432 0.03 -3.65 21.86
C GLU A 432 -0.65 -3.14 23.14
N VAL A 433 -0.66 -3.93 24.22
CA VAL A 433 -1.21 -3.51 25.53
C VAL A 433 -0.53 -2.24 26.04
N ARG A 434 0.79 -2.12 25.87
CA ARG A 434 1.54 -0.93 26.26
C ARG A 434 1.09 0.29 25.46
N ILE A 435 0.91 0.16 24.15
CA ILE A 435 0.42 1.25 23.29
C ILE A 435 -1.01 1.64 23.69
N ASP A 436 -1.91 0.67 23.88
CA ASP A 436 -3.32 0.93 24.17
C ASP A 436 -3.54 1.64 25.52
N SER A 437 -2.57 1.56 26.42
CA SER A 437 -2.60 2.28 27.70
C SER A 437 -2.34 3.79 27.58
N LEU A 438 -1.83 4.28 26.45
CA LEU A 438 -1.43 5.68 26.32
C LEU A 438 -2.66 6.60 26.09
N PRO A 439 -2.62 7.86 26.60
CA PRO A 439 -3.78 8.75 26.61
C PRO A 439 -4.47 8.95 25.27
N VAL A 440 -3.73 9.04 24.15
CA VAL A 440 -4.34 9.27 22.83
C VAL A 440 -5.21 8.09 22.35
N TYR A 441 -4.90 6.86 22.78
CA TYR A 441 -5.59 5.63 22.38
C TYR A 441 -6.74 5.25 23.31
N SER A 442 -6.80 5.85 24.50
CA SER A 442 -7.93 5.67 25.40
C SER A 442 -9.25 6.03 24.70
N LYS A 443 -10.28 5.18 24.87
CA LYS A 443 -11.61 5.44 24.31
C LYS A 443 -12.13 6.77 24.86
N SER A 444 -12.66 7.60 23.97
CA SER A 444 -13.38 8.81 24.36
C SER A 444 -14.55 8.41 25.27
N GLY A 445 -14.50 8.82 26.53
CA GLY A 445 -15.58 8.66 27.50
C GLY A 445 -16.82 9.48 27.15
#